data_AF-A0A7C5FH91-F1
#
_entry.id   AF-A0A7C5FH91-F1
#
_cell.length_a   1.000
_cell.length_b   1.000
_cell.length_c   1.000
_cell.angle_alpha   90.00
_cell.angle_beta   90.00
_cell.angle_gamma   90.00
#
_symmetry.space_group_name_H-M   'P 1'
#
loop_
_entity.id
_entity.type
_entity.pdbx_description
1 polymer ?
#
loop_
_entity_poly.entity_id
_entity_poly.type
_entity_poly.pdbx_seq_one_letter_code
_entity_poly.pdbx_strand_id
1 'polypeptide(L)'
;MINLAQKDIAHSFVKFIVTSMGVGMLLGIVLIMIGVYRGMVVEAEVLIDDIKPDLWIVQQNTLGPFAEASRLHNDLKYSIKVLDGVDRVAALTFQNMQLPTPNGEVKVVAVGYDPLGEFNTINQTHLIKGRALKEQHYEMVVSDKTGLKLGERVNLGRDIYKVVGITHGTVSSGGDPLIYLSLKDAQSLQFLYPNWRIHTDRERGLKGDMPDLVNCIVATVKNGY
;
A
#
# COMPACT_ATOMS: atom_id res chain seq x y z
N MET A 1 37.08 -46.80 -5.92
CA MET A 1 35.81 -46.33 -6.50
C MET A 1 35.88 -44.89 -7.01
N ILE A 2 36.28 -43.90 -6.20
CA ILE A 2 36.39 -42.48 -6.62
C ILE A 2 37.25 -42.28 -7.89
N ASN A 3 38.35 -43.03 -8.01
CA ASN A 3 39.32 -42.90 -9.11
C ASN A 3 38.75 -43.41 -10.47
N LEU A 4 37.79 -44.34 -10.42
CA LEU A 4 37.11 -44.82 -11.63
C LEU A 4 36.07 -43.81 -12.13
N ALA A 5 35.30 -43.22 -11.20
CA ALA A 5 34.29 -42.21 -11.51
C ALA A 5 34.90 -40.94 -12.12
N GLN A 6 36.06 -40.48 -11.64
CA GLN A 6 36.75 -39.33 -12.24
C GLN A 6 37.21 -39.60 -13.67
N LYS A 7 37.72 -40.79 -13.96
CA LYS A 7 38.11 -41.20 -15.32
C LYS A 7 36.90 -41.25 -16.27
N ASP A 8 35.76 -41.69 -15.77
CA ASP A 8 34.51 -41.76 -16.54
C ASP A 8 33.94 -40.37 -16.86
N ILE A 9 34.02 -39.44 -15.91
CA ILE A 9 33.68 -38.02 -16.12
C ILE A 9 34.63 -37.39 -17.15
N ALA A 10 35.93 -37.70 -17.11
CA ALA A 10 36.88 -37.19 -18.10
C ALA A 10 36.57 -37.68 -19.52
N HIS A 11 36.13 -38.93 -19.68
CA HIS A 11 35.78 -39.51 -20.98
C HIS A 11 34.42 -39.04 -21.51
N SER A 12 33.53 -38.59 -20.62
CA SER A 12 32.16 -38.13 -20.95
C SER A 12 31.91 -36.66 -20.54
N PHE A 13 32.95 -35.83 -20.54
CA PHE A 13 32.98 -34.50 -19.94
C PHE A 13 31.83 -33.58 -20.36
N VAL A 14 31.52 -33.52 -21.66
CA VAL A 14 30.41 -32.71 -22.18
C VAL A 14 29.06 -33.19 -21.63
N LYS A 15 28.86 -34.52 -21.58
CA LYS A 15 27.62 -35.12 -21.06
C LYS A 15 27.44 -34.81 -19.58
N PHE A 16 28.52 -34.87 -18.81
CA PHE A 16 28.53 -34.54 -17.38
C PHE A 16 28.22 -33.06 -17.11
N ILE A 17 28.76 -32.13 -17.90
CA ILE A 17 28.44 -30.70 -17.78
C ILE A 17 26.96 -30.46 -18.09
N VAL A 18 26.44 -31.04 -19.18
CA VAL A 18 25.03 -30.84 -19.56
C VAL A 18 24.07 -31.35 -18.48
N THR A 19 24.31 -32.54 -17.91
CA THR A 19 23.47 -33.04 -16.81
C THR A 19 23.64 -32.23 -15.53
N SER A 20 24.86 -31.82 -15.19
CA SER A 20 25.12 -30.98 -14.01
C SER A 20 24.47 -29.61 -14.15
N MET A 21 24.47 -29.01 -15.35
CA MET A 21 23.73 -27.78 -15.63
C MET A 21 22.22 -27.99 -15.52
N GLY A 22 21.69 -29.12 -16.02
CA GLY A 22 20.26 -29.45 -15.89
C GLY A 22 19.82 -29.55 -14.43
N VAL A 23 20.58 -30.29 -13.61
CA VAL A 23 20.32 -30.41 -12.16
C VAL A 23 20.50 -29.07 -11.45
N GLY A 24 21.55 -28.32 -11.80
CA GLY A 24 21.82 -26.99 -11.25
C GLY A 24 20.72 -25.98 -11.60
N MET A 25 20.18 -26.04 -12.81
CA MET A 25 19.07 -25.18 -13.25
C MET A 25 17.77 -25.54 -12.54
N LEU A 26 17.47 -26.83 -12.34
CA LEU A 26 16.33 -27.28 -11.56
C LEU A 26 16.40 -26.77 -10.12
N LEU A 27 17.56 -26.93 -9.46
CA LEU A 27 17.79 -26.38 -8.12
C LEU A 27 17.72 -24.85 -8.10
N GLY A 28 18.27 -24.20 -9.13
CA GLY A 28 18.22 -22.74 -9.30
C GLY A 28 16.78 -22.21 -9.37
N ILE A 29 15.92 -22.86 -10.17
CA ILE A 29 14.50 -22.48 -10.28
C ILE A 29 13.80 -22.59 -8.92
N VAL A 30 14.05 -23.66 -8.16
CA VAL A 30 13.46 -23.83 -6.82
C VAL A 30 13.92 -22.72 -5.87
N LEU A 31 15.21 -22.37 -5.86
CA LEU A 31 15.73 -21.27 -5.04
C LEU A 31 15.14 -19.92 -5.44
N ILE A 32 15.00 -19.66 -6.74
CA ILE A 32 14.36 -18.45 -7.25
C ILE A 32 12.90 -18.40 -6.80
N MET A 33 12.15 -19.50 -6.94
CA MET A 33 10.75 -19.57 -6.54
C MET A 33 10.56 -19.30 -5.04
N ILE A 34 11.42 -19.89 -4.19
CA ILE A 34 11.41 -19.64 -2.74
C ILE A 34 11.75 -18.19 -2.44
N GLY A 35 12.75 -17.62 -3.13
CA GLY A 35 13.15 -16.23 -2.95
C GLY A 35 12.03 -15.25 -3.31
N VAL A 36 11.40 -15.43 -4.47
CA VAL A 36 10.27 -14.60 -4.92
C VAL A 36 9.08 -14.74 -3.99
N TYR A 37 8.72 -15.96 -3.59
CA TYR A 37 7.63 -16.18 -2.65
C TYR A 37 7.86 -15.49 -1.30
N ARG A 38 9.05 -15.64 -0.72
CA ARG A 38 9.42 -14.94 0.52
C ARG A 38 9.41 -13.42 0.36
N GLY A 39 9.88 -12.91 -0.79
CA GLY A 39 9.81 -11.49 -1.10
C GLY A 39 8.38 -10.96 -1.07
N MET A 40 7.46 -11.61 -1.79
CA MET A 40 6.05 -11.21 -1.83
C MET A 40 5.36 -11.27 -0.46
N VAL A 41 5.69 -12.27 0.36
CA VAL A 41 5.14 -12.38 1.73
C VAL A 41 5.58 -11.20 2.59
N VAL A 42 6.88 -10.88 2.57
CA VAL A 42 7.41 -9.74 3.33
C VAL A 42 6.76 -8.43 2.85
N GLU A 43 6.64 -8.22 1.55
CA GLU A 43 5.99 -7.01 1.00
C GLU A 43 4.51 -6.90 1.41
N ALA A 44 3.79 -8.02 1.50
CA ALA A 44 2.40 -8.03 1.96
C ALA A 44 2.25 -7.72 3.46
N GLU A 45 3.25 -8.05 4.27
CA GLU A 45 3.23 -7.84 5.73
C GLU A 45 3.58 -6.40 6.13
N VAL A 46 4.42 -5.69 5.36
CA VAL A 46 4.90 -4.33 5.71
C VAL A 46 3.78 -3.39 6.15
N LEU A 47 2.69 -3.31 5.37
CA LEU A 47 1.59 -2.39 5.66
C LEU A 47 0.78 -2.79 6.90
N ILE A 48 0.64 -4.10 7.14
CA ILE A 48 -0.08 -4.64 8.30
C ILE A 48 0.75 -4.40 9.55
N ASP A 49 2.05 -4.66 9.48
CA ASP A 49 3.02 -4.47 10.56
C ASP A 49 3.25 -3.01 10.91
N ASP A 50 3.04 -2.09 9.97
CA ASP A 50 3.14 -0.65 10.23
C ASP A 50 1.95 -0.13 11.05
N ILE A 51 0.75 -0.61 10.76
CA ILE A 51 -0.49 -0.14 11.41
C ILE A 51 -0.72 -0.85 12.76
N LYS A 52 -0.27 -2.11 12.88
CA LYS A 52 -0.42 -2.98 14.06
C LYS A 52 -1.82 -3.02 14.69
N PRO A 53 -2.87 -3.32 13.92
CA PRO A 53 -4.19 -3.43 14.52
C PRO A 53 -4.50 -4.84 15.02
N ASP A 54 -5.37 -4.91 16.02
CA ASP A 54 -5.89 -6.18 16.50
C ASP A 54 -7.04 -6.67 15.62
N LEU A 55 -7.83 -5.74 15.05
CA LEU A 55 -9.01 -6.04 14.23
C LEU A 55 -9.08 -5.18 12.97
N TRP A 56 -9.37 -5.84 11.84
CA TRP A 56 -9.74 -5.21 10.58
C TRP A 56 -11.24 -5.41 10.34
N ILE A 57 -11.98 -4.30 10.23
CA ILE A 57 -13.40 -4.30 9.87
C ILE A 57 -13.55 -3.93 8.40
N VAL A 58 -14.15 -4.83 7.64
CA VAL A 58 -14.41 -4.70 6.20
C VAL A 58 -15.86 -5.06 5.87
N GLN A 59 -16.32 -4.70 4.67
CA GLN A 59 -17.62 -5.08 4.16
C GLN A 59 -17.75 -6.62 4.04
N GLN A 60 -18.94 -7.15 4.34
CA GLN A 60 -19.23 -8.58 4.20
C GLN A 60 -18.97 -9.08 2.77
N ASN A 61 -18.49 -10.32 2.64
CA ASN A 61 -18.13 -10.96 1.37
C ASN A 61 -17.04 -10.21 0.60
N THR A 62 -16.08 -9.62 1.32
CA THR A 62 -14.86 -9.06 0.73
C THR A 62 -13.63 -9.80 1.21
N LEU A 63 -12.61 -9.92 0.35
CA LEU A 63 -11.32 -10.55 0.66
C LEU A 63 -10.36 -9.63 1.45
N GLY A 64 -10.89 -8.66 2.17
CA GLY A 64 -10.11 -7.69 2.96
C GLY A 64 -9.81 -6.39 2.20
N PRO A 65 -9.15 -5.43 2.87
CA PRO A 65 -9.06 -4.05 2.38
C PRO A 65 -8.07 -3.86 1.23
N PHE A 66 -7.22 -4.86 0.98
CA PHE A 66 -6.14 -4.82 -0.01
C PHE A 66 -6.48 -5.58 -1.29
N ALA A 67 -7.25 -6.67 -1.18
CA ALA A 67 -7.60 -7.53 -2.31
C ALA A 67 -8.88 -7.08 -3.02
N GLU A 68 -9.86 -6.55 -2.28
CA GLU A 68 -11.15 -6.14 -2.82
C GLU A 68 -11.60 -4.77 -2.28
N ALA A 69 -12.32 -4.02 -3.12
CA ALA A 69 -12.81 -2.70 -2.78
C ALA A 69 -14.01 -2.80 -1.81
N SER A 70 -13.73 -2.81 -0.52
CA SER A 70 -14.74 -2.62 0.53
C SER A 70 -15.21 -1.16 0.56
N ARG A 71 -16.51 -0.93 0.82
CA ARG A 71 -17.11 0.41 0.91
C ARG A 71 -17.93 0.50 2.20
N LEU A 72 -17.31 1.04 3.24
CA LEU A 72 -17.96 1.32 4.51
C LEU A 72 -18.24 2.82 4.64
N HIS A 73 -19.28 3.19 5.37
CA HIS A 73 -19.48 4.58 5.75
C HIS A 73 -18.52 4.93 6.89
N ASN A 74 -17.93 6.12 6.83
CA ASN A 74 -16.93 6.59 7.79
C ASN A 74 -17.49 6.73 9.22
N ASP A 75 -18.80 7.00 9.36
CA ASP A 75 -19.51 7.15 10.63
C ASP A 75 -19.57 5.86 11.47
N LEU A 76 -19.47 4.69 10.82
CA LEU A 76 -19.47 3.39 11.49
C LEU A 76 -18.34 3.27 12.53
N LYS A 77 -17.23 4.02 12.37
CA LYS A 77 -16.14 4.06 13.34
C LYS A 77 -16.59 4.52 14.73
N TYR A 78 -17.57 5.42 14.80
CA TYR A 78 -18.08 5.93 16.07
C TYR A 78 -18.90 4.88 16.80
N SER A 79 -19.71 4.12 16.06
CA SER A 79 -20.46 2.98 16.61
C SER A 79 -19.53 1.89 17.15
N ILE A 80 -18.43 1.60 16.45
CA ILE A 80 -17.43 0.62 16.88
C ILE A 80 -16.67 1.10 18.12
N LYS A 81 -16.32 2.39 18.18
CA LYS A 81 -15.58 2.96 19.32
C LYS A 81 -16.33 2.87 20.66
N VAL A 82 -17.66 2.77 20.62
CA VAL A 82 -18.50 2.66 21.83
C VAL A 82 -18.59 1.21 22.35
N LEU A 83 -18.20 0.20 21.56
CA LEU A 83 -18.24 -1.19 21.98
C LEU A 83 -17.27 -1.45 23.13
N ASP A 84 -17.73 -2.22 24.12
CA ASP A 84 -16.86 -2.63 25.23
C ASP A 84 -15.73 -3.53 24.70
N GLY A 85 -14.52 -3.31 25.21
CA GLY A 85 -13.30 -3.94 24.71
C GLY A 85 -12.54 -3.15 23.63
N VAL A 86 -13.17 -2.25 22.87
CA VAL A 86 -12.45 -1.45 21.86
C VAL A 86 -11.69 -0.28 22.53
N ASP A 87 -10.40 -0.14 22.22
CA ASP A 87 -9.52 0.92 22.73
C ASP A 87 -9.48 2.11 21.77
N ARG A 88 -9.00 1.90 20.55
CA ARG A 88 -8.87 2.93 19.51
C ARG A 88 -9.51 2.46 18.23
N VAL A 89 -10.00 3.41 17.42
CA VAL A 89 -10.53 3.15 16.07
C VAL A 89 -10.02 4.18 15.05
N ALA A 90 -9.63 3.74 13.86
CA ALA A 90 -9.30 4.60 12.73
C ALA A 90 -9.92 4.10 11.43
N ALA A 91 -10.36 5.02 10.58
CA ALA A 91 -10.82 4.70 9.23
C ALA A 91 -9.66 4.89 8.23
N LEU A 92 -9.53 3.96 7.30
CA LEU A 92 -8.49 3.97 6.27
C LEU A 92 -9.11 3.77 4.89
N THR A 93 -8.51 4.42 3.89
CA THR A 93 -8.81 4.19 2.47
C THR A 93 -7.56 3.77 1.73
N PHE A 94 -7.73 2.86 0.76
CA PHE A 94 -6.69 2.36 -0.09
C PHE A 94 -7.13 2.50 -1.54
N GLN A 95 -6.35 3.21 -2.34
CA GLN A 95 -6.65 3.39 -3.75
C GLN A 95 -5.40 3.37 -4.60
N ASN A 96 -5.49 2.72 -5.75
CA ASN A 96 -4.44 2.77 -6.77
C ASN A 96 -4.57 4.07 -7.55
N MET A 97 -3.46 4.79 -7.74
CA MET A 97 -3.44 5.98 -8.59
C MET A 97 -2.09 6.15 -9.29
N GLN A 98 -2.08 7.01 -10.31
CA GLN A 98 -0.86 7.45 -10.96
C GLN A 98 -0.44 8.78 -10.36
N LEU A 99 0.76 8.82 -9.80
CA LEU A 99 1.36 10.00 -9.22
C LEU A 99 2.23 10.67 -10.29
N PRO A 100 1.95 11.92 -10.67
CA PRO A 100 2.86 12.68 -11.52
C PRO A 100 4.12 13.04 -10.74
N THR A 101 5.28 12.73 -11.31
CA THR A 101 6.60 13.03 -10.75
C THR A 101 7.45 13.74 -11.80
N PRO A 102 8.57 14.38 -11.42
CA PRO A 102 9.48 15.01 -12.39
C PRO A 102 10.01 14.06 -13.47
N ASN A 103 10.05 12.76 -13.19
CA ASN A 103 10.59 11.73 -14.07
C ASN A 103 9.51 10.98 -14.87
N GLY A 104 8.25 11.40 -14.76
CA GLY A 104 7.09 10.75 -15.39
C GLY A 104 6.02 10.36 -14.38
N GLU A 105 5.10 9.48 -14.80
CA GLU A 105 4.02 8.99 -13.93
C GLU A 105 4.43 7.66 -13.29
N VAL A 106 4.26 7.57 -11.96
CA VAL A 106 4.55 6.36 -11.19
C VAL A 106 3.24 5.83 -10.61
N LYS A 107 2.99 4.53 -10.79
CA LYS A 107 1.86 3.85 -10.14
C LYS A 107 2.13 3.74 -8.65
N VAL A 108 1.20 4.20 -7.83
CA VAL A 108 1.30 4.17 -6.37
C VAL A 108 -0.01 3.73 -5.76
N VAL A 109 0.06 3.25 -4.52
CA VAL A 109 -1.14 3.04 -3.69
C VAL A 109 -1.20 4.16 -2.66
N ALA A 110 -2.27 4.96 -2.74
CA ALA A 110 -2.54 5.99 -1.77
C ALA A 110 -3.28 5.43 -0.56
N VAL A 111 -2.69 5.63 0.61
CA VAL A 111 -3.23 5.30 1.93
C VAL A 111 -3.76 6.60 2.54
N GLY A 112 -5.09 6.72 2.63
CA GLY A 112 -5.72 7.84 3.32
C GLY A 112 -5.99 7.49 4.78
N TYR A 113 -5.51 8.32 5.71
CA TYR A 113 -5.75 8.17 7.14
C TYR A 113 -6.02 9.52 7.81
N ASP A 114 -6.60 9.51 9.01
CA ASP A 114 -6.82 10.74 9.78
C ASP A 114 -5.53 11.15 10.53
N PRO A 115 -4.86 12.25 10.14
CA PRO A 115 -3.63 12.69 10.80
C PRO A 115 -3.85 13.17 12.25
N LEU A 116 -5.09 13.51 12.61
CA LEU A 116 -5.48 13.90 13.96
C LEU A 116 -6.08 12.73 14.76
N GLY A 117 -6.10 11.53 14.16
CA GLY A 117 -6.63 10.33 14.78
C GLY A 117 -5.72 9.73 15.84
N GLU A 118 -6.22 8.70 16.52
CA GLU A 118 -5.53 8.02 17.62
C GLU A 118 -4.53 6.94 17.14
N PHE A 119 -4.45 6.73 15.81
CA PHE A 119 -3.58 5.75 15.17
C PHE A 119 -2.43 6.40 14.41
N ASN A 120 -1.22 5.88 14.63
CA ASN A 120 -0.05 6.21 13.81
C ASN A 120 0.02 5.24 12.63
N THR A 121 -0.55 5.63 11.49
CA THR A 121 -0.54 4.81 10.27
C THR A 121 0.84 4.76 9.60
N ILE A 122 1.67 5.79 9.80
CA ILE A 122 3.05 5.81 9.32
C ILE A 122 3.96 5.41 10.46
N ASN A 123 4.61 4.27 10.32
CA ASN A 123 5.61 3.82 11.27
C ASN A 123 6.85 4.73 11.20
N GLN A 124 7.26 5.26 12.35
CA GLN A 124 8.37 6.19 12.45
C GLN A 124 9.71 5.58 12.02
N THR A 125 9.87 4.26 12.10
CA THR A 125 11.10 3.59 11.65
C THR A 125 11.28 3.63 10.13
N HIS A 126 10.18 3.71 9.38
CA HIS A 126 10.19 3.79 7.93
C HIS A 126 10.30 5.23 7.42
N LEU A 127 10.05 6.23 8.27
CA LEU A 127 10.17 7.65 7.91
C LEU A 127 11.64 8.09 7.94
N ILE A 128 12.26 8.17 6.76
CA ILE A 128 13.67 8.54 6.63
C ILE A 128 13.92 10.05 6.66
N LYS A 129 12.95 10.86 6.21
CA LYS A 129 13.06 12.33 6.15
C LYS A 129 11.73 13.01 6.40
N GLY A 130 11.77 14.18 7.00
CA GLY A 130 10.59 15.03 7.22
C GLY A 130 9.75 14.55 8.40
N ARG A 131 8.42 14.55 8.23
CA ARG A 131 7.46 14.20 9.28
C ARG A 131 6.24 13.48 8.70
N ALA A 132 5.47 12.85 9.56
CA ALA A 132 4.11 12.40 9.24
C ALA A 132 3.19 13.60 8.94
N LEU A 133 2.01 13.28 8.40
CA LEU A 133 0.97 14.27 8.14
C LEU A 133 0.54 14.92 9.46
N LYS A 134 0.35 16.25 9.43
CA LYS A 134 -0.19 17.01 10.56
C LYS A 134 -1.49 17.71 10.19
N GLU A 135 -1.58 18.12 8.94
CA GLU A 135 -2.75 18.81 8.42
C GLU A 135 -3.70 17.82 7.74
N GLN A 136 -5.00 18.10 7.82
CA GLN A 136 -6.03 17.32 7.13
C GLN A 136 -6.11 17.60 5.62
N HIS A 137 -5.31 18.55 5.09
CA HIS A 137 -5.32 18.92 3.68
C HIS A 137 -3.93 19.32 3.16
N TYR A 138 -3.69 19.07 1.86
CA TYR A 138 -2.55 19.58 1.08
C TYR A 138 -1.17 19.08 1.50
N GLU A 139 -1.11 18.06 2.35
CA GLU A 139 0.13 17.40 2.74
C GLU A 139 0.16 15.98 2.20
N MET A 140 1.35 15.53 1.82
CA MET A 140 1.57 14.14 1.43
C MET A 140 2.90 13.62 1.96
N VAL A 141 2.93 12.32 2.28
CA VAL A 141 4.16 11.57 2.57
C VAL A 141 4.35 10.55 1.46
N VAL A 142 5.56 10.45 0.91
CA VAL A 142 5.83 9.64 -0.27
C VAL A 142 6.92 8.61 -0.01
N SER A 143 6.84 7.45 -0.65
CA SER A 143 7.96 6.53 -0.69
C SER A 143 9.12 7.11 -1.51
N ASP A 144 10.36 6.84 -1.10
CA ASP A 144 11.58 7.18 -1.82
C ASP A 144 11.63 6.62 -3.25
N LYS A 145 10.97 5.48 -3.51
CA LYS A 145 10.82 4.89 -4.85
C LYS A 145 10.08 5.79 -5.84
N THR A 146 9.30 6.76 -5.36
CA THR A 146 8.61 7.74 -6.23
C THR A 146 9.57 8.78 -6.84
N GLY A 147 10.77 8.95 -6.28
CA GLY A 147 11.75 9.94 -6.74
C GLY A 147 11.45 11.39 -6.33
N LEU A 148 10.33 11.63 -5.64
CA LEU A 148 9.94 12.95 -5.11
C LEU A 148 10.80 13.36 -3.91
N LYS A 149 11.02 14.66 -3.77
CA LYS A 149 11.85 15.24 -2.69
C LYS A 149 11.00 15.93 -1.63
N LEU A 150 11.57 16.04 -0.43
CA LEU A 150 10.95 16.76 0.68
C LEU A 150 10.75 18.23 0.30
N GLY A 151 9.55 18.75 0.52
CA GLY A 151 9.15 20.13 0.20
C GLY A 151 8.67 20.35 -1.23
N GLU A 152 8.73 19.33 -2.08
CA GLU A 152 8.23 19.39 -3.46
C GLU A 152 6.70 19.53 -3.49
N ARG A 153 6.18 20.13 -4.56
CA ARG A 153 4.75 20.34 -4.76
C ARG A 153 4.26 19.49 -5.93
N VAL A 154 3.32 18.60 -5.65
CA VAL A 154 2.74 17.68 -6.63
C VAL A 154 1.30 18.09 -6.89
N ASN A 155 0.94 18.20 -8.17
CA ASN A 155 -0.45 18.46 -8.56
C ASN A 155 -1.20 17.13 -8.65
N LEU A 156 -2.22 16.96 -7.81
CA LEU A 156 -3.08 15.77 -7.82
C LEU A 156 -4.54 16.22 -7.91
N GLY A 157 -5.22 15.80 -8.97
CA GLY A 157 -6.59 16.20 -9.23
C GLY A 157 -6.70 17.71 -9.48
N ARG A 158 -7.23 18.44 -8.50
CA ARG A 158 -7.42 19.90 -8.55
C ARG A 158 -6.57 20.66 -7.53
N ASP A 159 -5.86 19.93 -6.68
CA ASP A 159 -5.17 20.46 -5.53
C ASP A 159 -3.66 20.24 -5.63
N ILE A 160 -2.92 21.10 -4.95
CA ILE A 160 -1.45 21.03 -4.90
C ILE A 160 -1.04 20.54 -3.53
N TYR A 161 -0.37 19.39 -3.51
CA TYR A 161 0.08 18.72 -2.31
C TYR A 161 1.56 18.99 -2.09
N LYS A 162 1.94 19.31 -0.85
CA LYS A 162 3.33 19.46 -0.45
C LYS A 162 3.85 18.16 0.15
N VAL A 163 4.98 17.69 -0.34
CA VAL A 163 5.68 16.54 0.24
C VAL A 163 6.28 16.95 1.59
N VAL A 164 5.77 16.40 2.69
CA VAL A 164 6.20 16.72 4.07
C VAL A 164 7.00 15.60 4.73
N GLY A 165 7.03 14.42 4.11
CA GLY A 165 7.80 13.28 4.59
C GLY A 165 8.19 12.34 3.46
N ILE A 166 9.26 11.58 3.67
CA ILE A 166 9.68 10.49 2.78
C ILE A 166 9.83 9.22 3.61
N THR A 167 9.21 8.13 3.15
CA THR A 167 9.35 6.79 3.74
C THR A 167 10.24 5.88 2.88
N HIS A 168 10.84 4.86 3.51
CA HIS A 168 11.64 3.84 2.85
C HIS A 168 11.12 2.44 3.18
N GLY A 169 11.10 1.57 2.18
CA GLY A 169 10.68 0.17 2.34
C GLY A 169 9.17 -0.03 2.46
N THR A 170 8.37 1.05 2.42
CA THR A 170 6.91 0.97 2.46
C THR A 170 6.35 0.66 1.07
N VAL A 171 5.80 -0.54 0.91
CA VAL A 171 5.19 -1.02 -0.33
C VAL A 171 3.82 -1.63 -0.07
N SER A 172 2.97 -1.67 -1.10
CA SER A 172 1.72 -2.43 -1.06
C SER A 172 2.00 -3.93 -1.19
N SER A 173 0.98 -4.75 -0.95
CA SER A 173 1.06 -6.20 -1.18
C SER A 173 1.37 -6.60 -2.63
N GLY A 174 1.29 -5.66 -3.58
CA GLY A 174 1.68 -5.85 -4.98
C GLY A 174 3.03 -5.23 -5.36
N GLY A 175 3.81 -4.73 -4.40
CA GLY A 175 5.11 -4.11 -4.61
C GLY A 175 5.07 -2.64 -5.08
N ASP A 176 3.87 -2.08 -5.29
CA ASP A 176 3.71 -0.67 -5.67
C ASP A 176 4.11 0.24 -4.48
N PRO A 177 4.82 1.37 -4.72
CA PRO A 177 5.16 2.32 -3.67
C PRO A 177 3.92 2.89 -2.97
N LEU A 178 3.97 3.02 -1.65
CA LEU A 178 2.91 3.70 -0.91
C LEU A 178 3.11 5.21 -0.90
N ILE A 179 2.01 5.94 -1.01
CA ILE A 179 1.92 7.33 -0.61
C ILE A 179 0.86 7.48 0.47
N TYR A 180 1.01 8.46 1.32
CA TYR A 180 0.05 8.75 2.37
C TYR A 180 -0.53 10.14 2.22
N LEU A 181 -1.84 10.22 2.36
CA LEU A 181 -2.65 11.42 2.29
C LEU A 181 -3.59 11.48 3.48
N SER A 182 -4.19 12.64 3.73
CA SER A 182 -5.30 12.69 4.67
C SER A 182 -6.46 11.86 4.15
N LEU A 183 -7.27 11.31 5.06
CA LEU A 183 -8.46 10.54 4.70
C LEU A 183 -9.38 11.35 3.78
N LYS A 184 -9.58 12.62 4.09
CA LYS A 184 -10.45 13.53 3.35
C LYS A 184 -9.92 13.83 1.95
N ASP A 185 -8.62 14.03 1.80
CA ASP A 185 -7.98 14.23 0.49
C ASP A 185 -8.05 12.97 -0.35
N ALA A 186 -7.75 11.81 0.24
CA ALA A 186 -7.82 10.54 -0.46
C ALA A 186 -9.24 10.24 -0.96
N GLN A 187 -10.27 10.46 -0.14
CA GLN A 187 -11.67 10.32 -0.56
C GLN A 187 -12.05 11.30 -1.67
N SER A 188 -11.62 12.57 -1.55
CA SER A 188 -11.88 13.59 -2.57
C SER A 188 -11.25 13.23 -3.91
N LEU A 189 -10.03 12.69 -3.90
CA LEU A 189 -9.33 12.19 -5.08
C LEU A 189 -10.00 10.94 -5.68
N GLN A 190 -10.60 10.08 -4.86
CA GLN A 190 -11.29 8.87 -5.31
C GLN A 190 -12.54 9.17 -6.14
N PHE A 191 -13.28 10.23 -5.79
CA PHE A 191 -14.54 10.61 -6.43
C PHE A 191 -14.41 11.83 -7.35
N LEU A 192 -13.18 12.22 -7.71
CA LEU A 192 -12.91 13.41 -8.51
C LEU A 192 -13.32 13.20 -9.96
N TYR A 193 -14.49 13.73 -10.32
CA TYR A 193 -14.94 13.73 -11.72
C TYR A 193 -14.16 14.74 -12.57
N PRO A 194 -13.88 14.42 -13.84
CA PRO A 194 -13.28 15.38 -14.76
C PRO A 194 -14.24 16.55 -14.99
N ASN A 195 -13.68 17.74 -15.20
CA ASN A 195 -14.45 19.00 -15.28
C ASN A 195 -15.57 18.96 -16.34
N TRP A 196 -15.31 18.33 -17.49
CA TRP A 196 -16.30 18.19 -18.56
C TRP A 196 -17.53 17.38 -18.12
N ARG A 197 -17.33 16.32 -17.32
CA ARG A 197 -18.44 15.51 -16.81
C ARG A 197 -19.31 16.31 -15.86
N ILE A 198 -18.71 17.11 -14.97
CA ILE A 198 -19.47 18.00 -14.08
C ILE A 198 -20.25 19.04 -14.89
N HIS A 199 -19.68 19.57 -15.97
CA HIS A 199 -20.38 20.49 -16.86
C HIS A 199 -21.60 19.83 -17.49
N THR A 200 -21.43 18.65 -18.10
CA THR A 200 -22.52 17.87 -18.70
C THR A 200 -23.56 17.42 -17.68
N ASP A 201 -23.16 16.99 -16.48
CA ASP A 201 -24.09 16.56 -15.43
C ASP A 201 -24.92 17.75 -14.91
N ARG A 202 -24.34 18.96 -14.85
CA ARG A 202 -25.07 20.20 -14.55
C ARG A 202 -26.04 20.58 -15.65
N GLU A 203 -25.64 20.49 -16.92
CA GLU A 203 -26.54 20.72 -18.07
C GLU A 203 -27.72 19.74 -18.07
N ARG A 204 -27.51 18.53 -17.54
CA ARG A 204 -28.54 17.48 -17.40
C ARG A 204 -29.33 17.54 -16.10
N GLY A 205 -29.06 18.51 -15.22
CA GLY A 205 -29.79 18.70 -13.96
C GLY A 205 -29.46 17.71 -12.83
N LEU A 206 -28.36 16.95 -12.94
CA LEU A 206 -27.91 16.03 -11.90
C LEU A 206 -27.12 16.81 -10.83
N LYS A 207 -27.55 16.71 -9.56
CA LYS A 207 -26.78 17.19 -8.40
C LYS A 207 -25.99 16.00 -7.83
N GLY A 208 -24.66 16.06 -7.94
CA GLY A 208 -23.79 15.01 -7.40
C GLY A 208 -23.50 15.24 -5.92
N ASP A 209 -24.10 14.43 -5.05
CA ASP A 209 -23.60 14.25 -3.69
C ASP A 209 -22.44 13.25 -3.72
N MET A 210 -21.31 13.60 -3.11
CA MET A 210 -20.18 12.68 -2.93
C MET A 210 -20.40 11.89 -1.62
N PRO A 211 -20.60 10.56 -1.66
CA PRO A 211 -20.75 9.76 -0.45
C PRO A 211 -19.41 9.62 0.30
N ASP A 212 -19.42 9.84 1.62
CA ASP A 212 -18.26 9.70 2.52
C ASP A 212 -17.94 8.22 2.82
N LEU A 213 -17.30 7.56 1.85
CA LEU A 213 -16.96 6.13 1.89
C LEU A 213 -15.49 5.88 2.24
N VAL A 214 -15.21 4.81 2.97
CA VAL A 214 -13.88 4.33 3.36
C VAL A 214 -13.71 2.85 3.04
N ASN A 215 -12.47 2.37 2.83
CA ASN A 215 -12.24 0.96 2.48
C ASN A 215 -12.34 0.06 3.69
N CYS A 216 -11.80 0.47 4.84
CA CYS A 216 -11.87 -0.30 6.07
C CYS A 216 -11.77 0.56 7.31
N ILE A 217 -12.18 -0.04 8.43
CA ILE A 217 -11.99 0.52 9.77
C ILE A 217 -11.10 -0.43 10.55
N VAL A 218 -10.18 0.14 11.30
CA VAL A 218 -9.12 -0.55 12.02
C VAL A 218 -9.25 -0.25 13.51
N ALA A 219 -9.11 -1.26 14.36
CA ALA A 219 -9.30 -1.11 15.80
C ALA A 219 -8.27 -1.89 16.64
N THR A 220 -7.97 -1.38 17.84
CA THR A 220 -7.21 -2.10 18.89
C THR A 220 -8.12 -2.43 20.07
N VAL A 221 -7.80 -3.50 20.79
CA VAL A 221 -8.59 -4.02 21.93
C VAL A 221 -7.88 -3.72 23.26
N LYS A 222 -8.65 -3.52 24.34
CA LYS A 222 -8.12 -3.31 25.70
C LYS A 222 -7.54 -4.61 26.26
N ASN A 223 -6.47 -4.50 27.06
CA ASN A 223 -5.90 -5.65 27.76
C ASN A 223 -6.93 -6.37 28.63
N GLY A 224 -7.17 -7.66 28.33
CA GLY A 224 -8.10 -8.52 29.07
C GLY A 224 -9.41 -8.84 28.35
N TYR A 225 -9.57 -8.42 27.09
CA TYR A 225 -10.69 -8.71 26.21
C TYR A 225 -10.22 -9.40 24.92
#